data_AF-A0A1F1L734-F1
#
_entry.id   AF-A0A1F1L734-F1
#
_cell.length_a   1.000
_cell.length_b   1.000
_cell.length_c   1.000
_cell.angle_alpha   90.00
_cell.angle_beta   90.00
_cell.angle_gamma   90.00
#
_symmetry.space_group_name_H-M   'P 1'
#
loop_
_entity.id
_entity.type
_entity.pdbx_description
1 polymer ?
#
loop_
_entity_poly.entity_id
_entity_poly.type
_entity_poly.pdbx_seq_one_letter_code
_entity_poly.pdbx_strand_id
1 'polypeptide(L)'
;MDKKDFMKLNKIIFDQVYKFEDDEIKELLNGNKKICLINKKTGQLKKDDTLNYEISIISRRLREFTTRSQAMEYLTENKYTVKILKKLAKYNNIYVNSRCKKNEIIDELVEGTVGVRLKFDALDRQ
;
A
#
# COMPACT_ATOMS: atom_id res chain seq x y z
N MET A 1 7.77 -21.00 -10.73
CA MET A 1 8.02 -20.43 -12.07
C MET A 1 9.36 -20.93 -12.51
N ASP A 2 9.43 -21.61 -13.65
CA ASP A 2 10.71 -22.09 -14.16
C ASP A 2 11.47 -20.98 -14.91
N LYS A 3 12.75 -21.22 -15.23
CA LYS A 3 13.62 -20.24 -15.91
C LYS A 3 13.07 -19.82 -17.28
N LYS A 4 12.38 -20.72 -17.97
CA LYS A 4 11.87 -20.50 -19.32
C LYS A 4 10.66 -19.57 -19.29
N ASP A 5 9.77 -19.77 -18.33
CA ASP A 5 8.61 -18.93 -18.06
C ASP A 5 9.03 -17.53 -17.60
N PHE A 6 10.04 -17.43 -16.73
CA PHE A 6 10.60 -16.13 -16.32
C PHE A 6 11.14 -15.33 -17.52
N MET A 7 11.91 -15.98 -18.41
CA MET A 7 12.44 -15.31 -19.60
C MET A 7 11.34 -14.86 -20.56
N LYS A 8 10.32 -15.68 -20.77
CA LYS A 8 9.15 -15.30 -21.58
C LYS A 8 8.41 -14.10 -20.97
N LEU A 9 8.21 -14.13 -19.64
CA LEU A 9 7.52 -13.06 -18.94
C LEU A 9 8.29 -11.74 -19.02
N ASN A 10 9.62 -11.77 -18.80
CA ASN A 10 10.45 -10.59 -18.94
C ASN A 10 10.36 -10.00 -20.35
N LYS A 11 10.44 -10.84 -21.38
CA LYS A 11 10.28 -10.38 -22.77
C LYS A 11 8.94 -9.65 -22.96
N ILE A 12 7.84 -10.25 -22.51
CA ILE A 12 6.50 -9.63 -22.61
C ILE A 12 6.45 -8.28 -21.87
N ILE A 13 7.02 -8.20 -20.66
CA ILE A 13 7.02 -6.96 -19.87
C ILE A 13 7.87 -5.89 -20.57
N PHE A 14 9.09 -6.22 -20.99
CA PHE A 14 9.98 -5.28 -21.68
C PHE A 14 9.35 -4.75 -22.97
N ASP A 15 8.75 -5.62 -23.80
CA ASP A 15 8.07 -5.22 -25.03
C ASP A 15 6.88 -4.26 -24.78
N GLN A 16 6.30 -4.27 -23.58
CA GLN A 16 5.25 -3.33 -23.19
C GLN A 16 5.81 -2.03 -22.62
N VAL A 17 6.82 -2.12 -21.75
CA VAL A 17 7.47 -0.93 -21.16
C VAL A 17 8.10 -0.06 -22.25
N TYR A 18 8.65 -0.66 -23.30
CA TYR A 18 9.19 0.07 -24.46
C TYR A 18 8.16 0.88 -25.26
N LYS A 19 6.86 0.68 -25.02
CA LYS A 19 5.78 1.42 -25.68
C LYS A 19 5.26 2.58 -24.86
N PHE A 20 5.72 2.74 -23.62
CA PHE A 20 5.27 3.81 -22.75
C PHE A 20 5.99 5.11 -23.10
N GLU A 21 5.30 6.22 -22.90
CA GLU A 21 5.92 7.54 -23.03
C GLU A 21 6.87 7.82 -21.86
N ASP A 22 7.86 8.68 -22.07
CA ASP A 22 8.87 8.99 -21.05
C ASP A 22 8.25 9.47 -19.73
N ASP A 23 7.16 10.25 -19.80
CA ASP A 23 6.47 10.72 -18.60
C ASP A 23 5.72 9.60 -17.87
N GLU A 24 5.18 8.61 -18.60
CA GLU A 24 4.58 7.43 -17.98
C GLU A 24 5.63 6.55 -17.30
N ILE A 25 6.82 6.43 -17.92
CA ILE A 25 7.97 5.74 -17.33
C ILE A 25 8.41 6.47 -16.04
N LYS A 26 8.54 7.81 -16.08
CA LYS A 26 8.85 8.60 -14.87
C LYS A 26 7.81 8.40 -13.78
N GLU A 27 6.53 8.43 -14.12
CA GLU A 27 5.46 8.20 -13.15
C GLU A 27 5.47 6.78 -12.56
N LEU A 28 5.84 5.76 -13.35
CA LEU A 28 6.06 4.39 -12.86
C LEU A 28 7.27 4.30 -11.94
N LEU A 29 8.39 4.92 -12.30
CA LEU A 29 9.63 4.92 -11.51
C LEU A 29 9.47 5.68 -10.19
N ASN A 30 8.72 6.78 -10.20
CA ASN A 30 8.40 7.57 -9.01
C ASN A 30 7.30 6.94 -8.14
N GLY A 31 6.67 5.85 -8.61
CA GLY A 31 5.60 5.14 -7.89
C GLY A 31 4.22 5.81 -7.97
N ASN A 32 4.04 6.78 -8.85
CA ASN A 32 2.75 7.47 -9.09
C ASN A 32 1.81 6.62 -9.98
N LYS A 33 2.36 5.74 -10.82
CA LYS A 33 1.62 4.76 -11.64
C LYS A 33 2.04 3.33 -11.30
N LYS A 34 1.21 2.35 -11.70
CA LYS A 34 1.47 0.91 -11.51
C LYS A 34 1.04 0.09 -12.73
N ILE A 35 1.78 -0.98 -13.05
CA ILE A 35 1.40 -1.97 -14.07
C ILE A 35 0.46 -3.00 -13.43
N CYS A 36 -0.66 -3.27 -14.09
CA CYS A 36 -1.64 -4.26 -13.62
C CYS A 36 -1.93 -5.30 -14.70
N LEU A 37 -2.19 -6.53 -14.29
CA LEU A 37 -2.67 -7.58 -15.20
C LEU A 37 -4.18 -7.44 -15.40
N ILE A 38 -4.60 -7.38 -16.67
CA ILE A 38 -6.00 -7.31 -17.07
C ILE A 38 -6.39 -8.66 -17.68
N ASN A 39 -7.55 -9.19 -17.31
CA ASN A 39 -8.10 -10.35 -17.99
C ASN A 39 -8.59 -9.93 -19.37
N LYS A 40 -7.92 -10.39 -20.44
CA LYS A 40 -8.29 -10.07 -21.83
C LYS A 40 -9.72 -10.45 -22.21
N LYS A 41 -10.31 -11.50 -21.62
CA LYS A 41 -11.66 -11.96 -21.96
C LYS A 41 -12.75 -11.09 -21.34
N THR A 42 -12.53 -10.62 -20.11
CA THR A 42 -13.53 -9.86 -19.36
C THR A 42 -13.24 -8.36 -19.34
N GLY A 43 -12.04 -7.93 -19.74
CA GLY A 43 -11.56 -6.56 -19.60
C GLY A 43 -11.40 -6.12 -18.13
N GLN A 44 -11.60 -7.03 -17.16
CA GLN A 44 -11.64 -6.67 -15.76
C GLN A 44 -10.27 -6.89 -15.10
N LEU A 45 -9.92 -5.94 -14.22
CA LEU A 45 -8.89 -6.12 -13.20
C LEU A 45 -9.42 -7.08 -12.12
N LYS A 46 -8.55 -7.95 -11.60
CA LYS A 46 -8.84 -8.67 -10.35
C LYS A 46 -8.93 -7.63 -9.20
N LYS A 47 -10.15 -7.21 -8.88
CA LYS A 47 -10.42 -6.13 -7.91
C LYS A 47 -9.92 -6.44 -6.50
N ASP A 48 -10.00 -7.69 -6.04
CA ASP A 48 -9.60 -8.03 -4.66
C ASP A 48 -8.09 -8.08 -4.45
N ASP A 49 -7.32 -8.65 -5.39
CA ASP A 49 -5.87 -8.72 -5.27
C ASP A 49 -5.21 -7.33 -5.32
N THR A 50 -5.76 -6.43 -6.15
CA THR A 50 -5.23 -5.06 -6.30
C THR A 50 -5.42 -4.23 -5.04
N LEU A 51 -6.58 -4.33 -4.40
CA LEU A 51 -6.89 -3.59 -3.18
C LEU A 51 -6.12 -4.13 -1.98
N ASN A 52 -5.99 -5.46 -1.86
CA ASN A 52 -5.19 -6.06 -0.79
C ASN A 52 -3.69 -5.75 -0.95
N TYR A 53 -3.16 -5.74 -2.17
CA TYR A 53 -1.79 -5.33 -2.44
C TYR A 53 -1.55 -3.86 -2.07
N GLU A 54 -2.46 -2.96 -2.43
CA GLU A 54 -2.38 -1.55 -2.06
C GLU A 54 -2.39 -1.35 -0.53
N ILE A 55 -3.27 -2.06 0.17
CA ILE A 55 -3.29 -2.08 1.64
C ILE A 55 -1.96 -2.60 2.22
N SER A 56 -1.35 -3.61 1.59
CA SER A 56 -0.05 -4.15 2.03
C SER A 56 1.10 -3.14 1.88
N ILE A 57 1.11 -2.35 0.80
CA ILE A 57 2.10 -1.28 0.59
C ILE A 57 1.92 -0.18 1.64
N ILE A 58 0.68 0.28 1.83
CA ILE A 58 0.38 1.34 2.80
C ILE A 58 0.79 0.88 4.22
N SER A 59 0.46 -0.37 4.58
CA SER A 59 0.87 -0.99 5.85
C SER A 59 2.40 -1.06 5.99
N ARG A 60 3.13 -1.41 4.92
CA ARG A 60 4.60 -1.44 4.95
C ARG A 60 5.17 -0.04 5.16
N ARG A 61 4.70 0.95 4.39
CA ARG A 61 5.12 2.35 4.50
C ARG A 61 4.87 2.90 5.90
N LEU A 62 3.72 2.58 6.49
CA LEU A 62 3.41 3.00 7.87
C LEU A 62 4.45 2.52 8.89
N ARG A 63 4.95 1.28 8.73
CA ARG A 63 5.99 0.74 9.62
C ARG A 63 7.36 1.41 9.47
N GLU A 64 7.63 2.02 8.32
CA GLU A 64 8.90 2.69 8.03
C GLU A 64 9.00 4.08 8.69
N PHE A 65 7.88 4.68 9.10
CA PHE A 65 7.90 5.99 9.77
C PHE A 65 8.50 5.92 11.17
N THR A 66 9.35 6.90 11.47
CA THR A 66 10.07 6.99 12.76
C THR A 66 9.26 7.70 13.84
N THR A 67 8.31 8.55 13.46
CA THR A 67 7.48 9.31 14.39
C THR A 67 5.99 9.14 14.08
N ARG A 68 5.16 9.30 15.12
CA ARG A 68 3.69 9.31 14.97
C ARG A 68 3.23 10.42 14.04
N SER A 69 3.84 11.61 14.14
CA SER A 69 3.50 12.76 13.30
C SER A 69 3.71 12.49 11.82
N GLN A 70 4.81 11.83 11.42
CA GLN A 70 5.06 11.46 10.03
C GLN A 70 3.99 10.51 9.48
N ALA A 71 3.57 9.53 10.27
CA ALA A 71 2.52 8.60 9.88
C ALA A 71 1.13 9.27 9.78
N MET A 72 0.85 10.19 10.71
CA MET A 72 -0.38 10.98 10.72
C MET A 72 -0.49 11.87 9.47
N GLU A 73 0.59 12.59 9.17
CA GLU A 73 0.69 13.46 8.00
C GLU A 73 0.48 12.65 6.72
N TYR A 74 1.21 11.54 6.57
CA TYR A 74 1.05 10.63 5.43
C TYR A 74 -0.39 10.17 5.20
N LEU A 75 -1.09 9.69 6.24
CA LEU A 75 -2.47 9.22 6.11
C LEU A 75 -3.47 10.34 5.80
N THR A 76 -3.19 11.55 6.28
CA THR A 76 -4.05 12.73 6.08
C THR A 76 -3.88 13.32 4.67
N GLU A 77 -2.63 13.47 4.20
CA GLU A 77 -2.30 14.04 2.89
C GLU A 77 -2.78 13.16 1.73
N ASN A 78 -2.69 11.83 1.87
CA ASN A 78 -3.13 10.89 0.85
C ASN A 78 -4.67 10.79 0.73
N LYS A 79 -5.42 11.48 1.60
CA LYS A 79 -6.89 11.61 1.55
C LYS A 79 -7.65 10.27 1.40
N TYR A 80 -7.14 9.18 1.96
CA TYR A 80 -7.76 7.86 1.86
C TYR A 80 -9.24 7.85 2.29
N THR A 81 -10.05 7.03 1.64
CA THR A 81 -11.47 6.88 2.02
C THR A 81 -11.60 6.10 3.34
N VAL A 82 -12.70 6.31 4.06
CA VAL A 82 -13.02 5.54 5.29
C VAL A 82 -13.00 4.03 5.04
N LYS A 83 -13.41 3.59 3.84
CA LYS A 83 -13.38 2.19 3.44
C LYS A 83 -11.94 1.63 3.37
N ILE A 84 -11.01 2.39 2.79
CA ILE A 84 -9.59 2.01 2.70
C ILE A 84 -8.98 1.98 4.11
N LEU A 85 -9.24 3.00 4.92
CA LEU A 85 -8.71 3.10 6.29
C LEU A 85 -9.20 1.92 7.17
N LYS A 86 -10.49 1.56 7.10
CA LYS A 86 -11.02 0.39 7.82
C LYS A 86 -10.42 -0.93 7.33
N LYS A 87 -10.16 -1.07 6.03
CA LYS A 87 -9.45 -2.24 5.48
C LYS A 87 -8.01 -2.30 5.97
N LEU A 88 -7.33 -1.16 6.01
CA LEU A 88 -5.96 -1.04 6.51
C LEU A 88 -5.89 -1.41 8.00
N ALA A 89 -6.85 -0.96 8.80
CA ALA A 89 -6.92 -1.30 10.22
C ALA A 89 -7.09 -2.82 10.41
N LYS A 90 -8.04 -3.42 9.68
CA LYS A 90 -8.24 -4.87 9.69
C LYS A 90 -6.97 -5.63 9.26
N TYR A 91 -6.25 -5.15 8.25
CA TYR A 91 -5.01 -5.77 7.78
C TYR A 91 -3.89 -5.73 8.83
N ASN A 92 -3.81 -4.67 9.63
CA ASN A 92 -2.83 -4.54 10.72
C ASN A 92 -3.34 -5.11 12.06
N ASN A 93 -4.47 -5.83 12.08
CA ASN A 93 -5.12 -6.33 13.29
C ASN A 93 -5.48 -5.24 14.33
N ILE A 94 -5.80 -4.04 13.85
CA ILE A 94 -6.24 -2.90 14.68
C ILE A 94 -7.75 -2.87 14.69
N TYR A 95 -8.34 -2.89 15.88
CA TYR A 95 -9.78 -2.77 16.05
C TYR A 95 -10.21 -1.32 15.83
N VAL A 96 -11.22 -1.12 14.99
CA VAL A 96 -11.80 0.19 14.71
C VAL A 96 -13.32 0.07 14.77
N ASN A 97 -13.95 0.88 15.62
CA ASN A 97 -15.40 0.87 15.77
C ASN A 97 -16.08 1.34 14.47
N SER A 98 -17.21 0.72 14.12
CA SER A 98 -17.98 1.04 12.92
C SER A 98 -18.43 2.51 12.88
N ARG A 99 -18.67 3.13 14.04
CA ARG A 99 -19.10 4.52 14.22
C ARG A 99 -17.96 5.55 14.27
N CYS A 100 -16.70 5.12 14.24
CA CYS A 100 -15.56 6.05 14.30
C CYS A 100 -15.56 7.02 13.12
N LYS A 101 -15.24 8.28 13.42
CA LYS A 101 -14.98 9.34 12.43
C LYS A 101 -13.64 9.09 11.75
N LYS A 102 -13.45 9.64 10.55
CA LYS A 102 -12.24 9.43 9.74
C LYS A 102 -10.94 9.69 10.53
N ASN A 103 -10.88 10.78 11.29
CA ASN A 103 -9.68 11.14 12.07
C ASN A 103 -9.41 10.13 13.20
N GLU A 104 -10.44 9.69 13.92
CA GLU A 104 -10.32 8.66 14.96
C GLU A 104 -9.76 7.35 14.39
N ILE A 105 -10.18 6.97 13.17
CA ILE A 105 -9.62 5.78 12.49
C ILE A 105 -8.13 5.96 12.19
N ILE A 106 -7.70 7.16 11.80
CA ILE A 106 -6.30 7.48 11.52
C ILE A 106 -5.49 7.43 12.82
N ASP A 107 -5.99 8.01 13.91
CA ASP A 107 -5.35 7.98 15.23
C ASP A 107 -5.09 6.53 15.68
N GLU A 108 -6.12 5.68 15.63
CA GLU A 108 -6.02 4.25 15.98
C GLU A 108 -5.02 3.50 15.08
N LEU A 109 -4.99 3.81 13.78
CA LEU A 109 -4.02 3.25 12.84
C LEU A 109 -2.58 3.63 13.21
N VAL A 110 -2.35 4.90 13.56
CA VAL A 110 -1.01 5.39 13.92
C VAL A 110 -0.55 4.77 15.24
N GLU A 111 -1.41 4.73 16.25
CA GLU A 111 -1.07 4.11 17.54
C GLU A 111 -0.86 2.61 17.43
N GLY A 112 -1.74 1.91 16.72
CA GLY A 112 -1.67 0.46 16.55
C GLY A 112 -0.53 -0.01 15.63
N THR A 113 0.12 0.88 14.88
CA THR A 113 1.28 0.55 14.04
C THR A 113 2.57 1.13 14.61
N VAL A 114 2.85 2.40 14.33
CA VAL A 114 4.07 3.10 14.75
C VAL A 114 4.11 3.23 16.27
N GLY A 115 2.97 3.51 16.90
CA GLY A 115 2.90 3.71 18.35
C GLY A 115 3.32 2.48 19.15
N VAL A 116 2.85 1.29 18.75
CA VAL A 116 3.26 0.01 19.35
C VAL A 116 4.76 -0.24 19.17
N ARG A 117 5.28 -0.07 17.95
CA ARG A 117 6.71 -0.25 17.67
C ARG A 117 7.58 0.65 18.55
N LEU A 118 7.25 1.94 18.62
CA LEU A 118 8.00 2.89 19.44
C LEU A 118 7.95 2.56 20.94
N LYS A 119 6.84 2.00 21.44
CA LYS A 119 6.73 1.54 22.83
C LYS A 119 7.65 0.34 23.08
N PHE A 120 7.69 -0.63 22.15
CA PHE A 120 8.63 -1.76 22.23
C PHE A 120 10.09 -1.30 22.18
N ASP A 121 10.45 -0.44 21.22
CA ASP A 121 11.83 0.08 21.09
C ASP A 121 12.29 0.83 22.35
N ALA A 122 11.36 1.47 23.08
CA ALA A 122 11.65 2.15 24.34
C ALA A 122 11.86 1.19 25.51
N LEU A 123 11.18 0.03 25.50
CA LEU A 123 11.34 -1.02 26.53
C LEU A 123 12.63 -1.81 26.34
N ASP A 124 13.02 -2.11 25.10
CA ASP A 124 14.28 -2.84 24.78
C ASP A 124 15.55 -2.05 25.11
N ARG A 125 15.44 -0.73 25.35
CA ARG A 125 16.56 0.17 25.70
C ARG A 125 16.70 0.41 27.20
N GLN A 126 15.85 -0.19 28.04
CA GLN A 126 15.95 -0.17 29.50
C GLN A 126 16.71 -1.40 30.00
#